data_AF-A0A4Y1YN07-F1
#
_entry.id   AF-A0A4Y1YN07-F1
#
_cell.length_a   1.000
_cell.length_b   1.000
_cell.length_c   1.000
_cell.angle_alpha   90.00
_cell.angle_beta   90.00
_cell.angle_gamma   90.00
#
_symmetry.space_group_name_H-M   'P 1'
#
loop_
_entity.id
_entity.type
_entity.pdbx_description
1 polymer ?
#
loop_
_entity_poly.entity_id
_entity_poly.type
_entity_poly.pdbx_seq_one_letter_code
_entity_poly.pdbx_strand_id
1 'polypeptide(L)'
;MQLRGLIYLVGLLLLVLPMAASAAATQSTNGNATVTKSAKCRGCLCPGNPCQLCRLPPHSDEPVPEDEPATCRAIREAVPAAAFQPGENEYFSNLDKSTMMCIRSGGDVIPNTRRVPDYPGRVYCKPDLSLR
;
A
#
# COMPACT_ATOMS: atom_id res chain seq x y z
N MET A 1 -60.43 4.94 -30.11
CA MET A 1 -59.11 4.92 -30.79
C MET A 1 -58.29 6.13 -30.35
N GLN A 2 -57.87 6.19 -29.07
CA GLN A 2 -57.11 7.33 -28.53
C GLN A 2 -56.21 6.89 -27.36
N LEU A 3 -55.22 6.02 -27.61
CA LEU A 3 -54.17 5.76 -26.60
C LEU A 3 -52.81 5.36 -27.20
N ARG A 4 -52.70 5.24 -28.54
CA ARG A 4 -51.46 4.85 -29.23
C ARG A 4 -50.60 6.06 -29.67
N GLY A 5 -51.18 7.26 -29.74
CA GLY A 5 -50.48 8.46 -30.19
C GLY A 5 -49.59 9.12 -29.13
N LEU A 6 -49.91 8.97 -27.84
CA LEU A 6 -49.15 9.66 -26.77
C LEU A 6 -47.82 8.97 -26.42
N ILE A 7 -47.69 7.67 -26.69
CA ILE A 7 -46.48 6.89 -26.37
C ILE A 7 -45.32 7.29 -27.29
N TYR A 8 -45.62 7.65 -28.55
CA TYR A 8 -44.60 8.05 -29.52
C TYR A 8 -43.96 9.42 -29.21
N LEU A 9 -44.65 10.31 -28.50
CA LEU A 9 -44.17 11.66 -28.21
C LEU A 9 -43.16 11.68 -27.03
N VAL A 10 -43.25 10.72 -26.11
CA VAL A 10 -42.30 10.61 -24.98
C VAL A 10 -41.03 9.84 -25.37
N GLY A 11 -41.11 8.90 -26.32
CA GLY A 11 -39.95 8.13 -26.80
C GLY A 11 -38.97 8.93 -27.67
N LEU A 12 -39.43 9.99 -28.35
CA LEU A 12 -38.59 10.77 -29.27
C LEU A 12 -37.68 11.80 -28.57
N LEU A 13 -37.81 12.00 -27.25
CA LEU A 13 -37.05 13.02 -26.51
C LEU A 13 -35.81 12.50 -25.76
N LEU A 14 -35.48 11.20 -25.87
CA LEU A 14 -34.36 10.57 -25.14
C LEU A 14 -33.14 10.19 -26.02
N LEU A 15 -33.10 10.58 -27.29
CA LEU A 15 -32.00 10.25 -28.22
C LEU A 15 -31.11 11.44 -28.60
N VAL A 16 -30.92 12.41 -27.70
CA VAL A 16 -29.92 13.47 -27.90
C VAL A 16 -29.24 13.81 -26.57
N LEU A 17 -28.35 12.92 -26.10
CA LEU A 17 -27.23 13.36 -25.28
C LEU A 17 -25.92 13.14 -26.05
N PRO A 18 -25.13 14.21 -26.26
CA PRO A 18 -23.93 14.17 -27.07
C PRO A 18 -22.81 13.42 -26.34
N MET A 19 -22.10 12.59 -27.11
CA MET A 19 -20.75 12.14 -26.80
C MET A 19 -19.83 13.36 -26.67
N ALA A 20 -19.49 13.74 -25.45
CA ALA A 20 -18.37 14.65 -25.19
C ALA A 20 -17.14 13.80 -24.84
N ALA A 21 -16.40 13.41 -25.87
CA ALA A 21 -14.98 13.16 -25.73
C ALA A 21 -14.31 14.51 -25.49
N SER A 22 -13.61 14.65 -24.36
CA SER A 22 -12.65 15.73 -24.15
C SER A 22 -11.55 15.24 -23.21
N ALA A 23 -10.43 14.92 -23.82
CA ALA A 23 -9.14 14.85 -23.17
C ALA A 23 -8.76 16.27 -22.72
N ALA A 24 -8.57 16.45 -21.42
CA ALA A 24 -7.80 17.57 -20.87
C ALA A 24 -7.14 17.06 -19.58
N ALA A 25 -5.98 16.44 -19.72
CA ALA A 25 -5.03 16.33 -18.63
C ALA A 25 -4.55 17.75 -18.30
N THR A 26 -4.91 18.26 -17.13
CA THR A 26 -4.23 19.41 -16.54
C THR A 26 -3.74 18.99 -15.17
N GLN A 27 -2.42 18.78 -15.08
CA GLN A 27 -1.70 18.82 -13.81
C GLN A 27 -1.79 20.25 -13.27
N SER A 28 -1.99 20.39 -11.97
CA SER A 28 -1.07 21.14 -11.08
C SER A 28 -1.78 21.65 -9.82
N THR A 29 -1.18 21.32 -8.68
CA THR A 29 -1.03 22.13 -7.46
C THR A 29 -2.28 22.76 -6.85
N ASN A 30 -2.74 22.19 -5.73
CA ASN A 30 -2.53 22.78 -4.40
C ASN A 30 -3.15 21.89 -3.32
N GLY A 31 -2.40 21.68 -2.25
CA GLY A 31 -2.76 20.76 -1.17
C GLY A 31 -4.12 21.08 -0.55
N ASN A 32 -4.92 20.03 -0.36
CA ASN A 32 -5.66 19.82 0.87
C ASN A 32 -6.26 18.41 0.90
N ALA A 33 -5.74 17.63 1.84
CA ALA A 33 -6.38 16.52 2.53
C ALA A 33 -7.32 15.64 1.70
N THR A 34 -6.75 14.59 1.09
CA THR A 34 -7.53 13.43 0.67
C THR A 34 -8.04 12.72 1.92
N VAL A 35 -9.24 13.10 2.33
CA VAL A 35 -10.26 12.31 3.04
C VAL A 35 -9.69 11.37 4.12
N THR A 36 -9.56 11.91 5.32
CA THR A 36 -9.56 11.15 6.57
C THR A 36 -10.82 10.29 6.66
N LYS A 37 -10.72 9.03 6.24
CA LYS A 37 -11.51 7.95 6.83
C LYS A 37 -10.61 7.08 7.71
N SER A 38 -9.90 7.72 8.63
CA SER A 38 -9.30 7.03 9.77
C SER A 38 -10.42 6.72 10.76
N ALA A 39 -11.17 5.66 10.49
CA ALA A 39 -11.80 4.92 11.57
C ALA A 39 -10.66 4.42 12.46
N LYS A 40 -10.27 5.22 13.48
CA LYS A 40 -9.27 4.94 14.54
C LYS A 40 -8.39 3.72 14.21
N CYS A 41 -7.46 3.85 13.26
CA CYS A 41 -6.57 2.75 12.92
C CYS A 41 -5.78 2.35 14.18
N ARG A 42 -5.71 1.05 14.49
CA ARG A 42 -5.00 0.52 15.65
C ARG A 42 -3.99 -0.53 15.22
N GLY A 43 -2.84 -0.55 15.90
CA GLY A 43 -1.75 -1.49 15.64
C GLY A 43 -0.66 -0.89 14.76
N CYS A 44 0.25 -1.75 14.30
CA CYS A 44 1.45 -1.33 13.60
C CYS A 44 1.25 -1.07 12.09
N LEU A 45 0.30 -1.77 11.45
CA LEU A 45 -0.02 -1.62 10.02
C LEU A 45 -1.00 -0.46 9.81
N CYS A 46 -0.66 0.71 10.34
CA CYS A 46 -1.43 1.94 10.20
C CYS A 46 -0.66 2.99 9.38
N PRO A 47 -1.35 3.92 8.73
CA PRO A 47 -0.70 5.03 8.05
C PRO A 47 0.29 5.75 8.97
N GLY A 48 1.45 6.12 8.42
CA GLY A 48 2.52 6.78 9.17
C GLY A 48 3.46 5.85 9.94
N ASN A 49 3.34 4.53 9.79
CA ASN A 49 4.25 3.53 10.35
C ASN A 49 4.59 3.75 11.85
N PRO A 50 3.57 3.71 12.74
CA PRO A 50 3.76 4.07 14.16
C PRO A 50 4.69 3.11 14.91
N CYS A 51 4.96 1.92 14.38
CA CYS A 51 5.88 0.95 14.97
C CYS A 51 7.24 0.89 14.26
N GLN A 52 7.53 1.81 13.33
CA GLN A 52 8.76 1.84 12.54
C GLN A 52 9.08 0.47 11.90
N LEU A 53 8.05 -0.18 11.35
CA LEU A 53 8.15 -1.45 10.65
C LEU A 53 9.08 -1.34 9.45
N CYS A 54 9.89 -2.37 9.22
CA CYS A 54 10.64 -2.55 7.97
C CYS A 54 10.17 -3.82 7.24
N ARG A 55 10.07 -3.73 5.91
CA ARG A 55 9.59 -4.83 5.06
C ARG A 55 10.57 -5.99 5.07
N LEU A 56 10.04 -7.22 5.04
CA LEU A 56 10.84 -8.44 4.86
C LEU A 56 10.47 -9.16 3.53
N PRO A 57 11.48 -9.56 2.72
CA PRO A 57 12.86 -9.10 2.78
C PRO A 57 12.96 -7.59 2.46
N PRO A 58 14.11 -6.93 2.75
CA PRO A 58 14.36 -5.58 2.28
C PRO A 58 14.12 -5.47 0.77
N HIS A 59 13.54 -4.37 0.31
CA HIS A 59 13.31 -4.15 -1.11
C HIS A 59 14.23 -3.05 -1.62
N SER A 60 14.69 -3.19 -2.88
CA SER A 60 15.60 -2.22 -3.50
C SER A 60 14.98 -0.83 -3.70
N ASP A 61 13.66 -0.78 -3.93
CA ASP A 61 12.91 0.47 -4.11
C ASP A 61 12.53 1.18 -2.79
N GLU A 62 12.80 0.57 -1.63
CA GLU A 62 12.39 1.13 -0.35
C GLU A 62 13.45 2.14 0.14
N PRO A 63 13.08 3.42 0.38
CA PRO A 63 14.02 4.39 0.89
C PRO A 63 14.45 4.01 2.31
N VAL A 64 15.73 4.18 2.61
CA VAL A 64 16.27 3.96 3.96
C VAL A 64 15.98 5.21 4.80
N PRO A 65 15.23 5.11 5.92
CA PRO A 65 15.02 6.25 6.82
C PRO A 65 16.30 6.68 7.52
N GLU A 66 16.49 7.98 7.75
CA GLU A 66 17.64 8.51 8.51
C GLU A 66 17.67 7.97 9.96
N ASP A 67 16.49 7.78 10.56
CA ASP A 67 16.29 7.22 11.90
C ASP A 67 15.96 5.72 11.88
N GLU A 68 16.50 4.97 10.92
CA GLU A 68 16.29 3.52 10.79
C GLU A 68 16.67 2.79 12.11
N PRO A 69 15.72 2.04 12.72
CA PRO A 69 15.97 1.26 13.94
C PRO A 69 17.08 0.22 13.76
N ALA A 70 17.85 -0.05 14.82
CA ALA A 70 19.02 -0.92 14.77
C ALA A 70 18.69 -2.32 14.20
N THR A 71 17.56 -2.89 14.59
CA THR A 71 17.07 -4.17 14.05
C THR A 71 16.85 -4.13 12.53
N CYS A 72 16.26 -3.06 11.99
CA CYS A 72 16.01 -2.92 10.55
C CYS A 72 17.33 -2.76 9.78
N ARG A 73 18.26 -1.97 10.32
CA ARG A 73 19.61 -1.81 9.78
C ARG A 73 20.36 -3.14 9.70
N ALA A 74 20.32 -3.93 10.79
CA ALA A 74 20.95 -5.24 10.83
C ALA A 74 20.41 -6.21 9.76
N ILE A 75 19.10 -6.17 9.50
CA ILE A 75 18.48 -6.98 8.44
C ILE A 75 18.95 -6.51 7.05
N ARG A 76 18.96 -5.19 6.81
CA ARG A 76 19.39 -4.59 5.54
C ARG A 76 20.85 -4.90 5.21
N GLU A 77 21.73 -4.93 6.22
CA GLU A 77 23.14 -5.27 6.06
C GLU A 77 23.36 -6.78 5.88
N ALA A 78 22.56 -7.63 6.54
CA ALA A 78 22.73 -9.08 6.52
C ALA A 78 22.05 -9.78 5.35
N VAL A 79 20.98 -9.20 4.77
CA VAL A 79 20.17 -9.85 3.75
C VAL A 79 20.12 -9.01 2.48
N PRO A 80 20.45 -9.59 1.30
CA PRO A 80 20.36 -8.87 0.04
C PRO A 80 18.92 -8.43 -0.23
N ALA A 81 18.76 -7.19 -0.69
CA ALA A 81 17.47 -6.66 -1.07
C ALA A 81 16.87 -7.46 -2.23
N ALA A 82 15.55 -7.67 -2.17
CA ALA A 82 14.80 -8.24 -3.27
C ALA A 82 14.56 -7.18 -4.36
N ALA A 83 14.64 -7.63 -5.61
CA ALA A 83 14.29 -6.85 -6.80
C ALA A 83 12.83 -7.07 -7.25
N PHE A 84 12.14 -8.07 -6.68
CA PHE A 84 10.77 -8.45 -7.03
C PHE A 84 9.86 -8.36 -5.83
N GLN A 85 8.59 -8.01 -6.06
CA GLN A 85 7.64 -7.90 -4.96
C GLN A 85 7.14 -9.28 -4.50
N PRO A 86 6.95 -9.51 -3.19
CA PRO A 86 6.34 -10.73 -2.67
C PRO A 86 4.91 -10.92 -3.21
N GLY A 87 4.76 -11.86 -4.15
CA GLY A 87 3.50 -12.10 -4.88
C GLY A 87 3.71 -12.28 -6.38
N GLU A 88 4.87 -11.87 -6.90
CA GLU A 88 5.25 -11.98 -8.32
C GLU A 88 6.10 -13.23 -8.61
N ASN A 89 5.83 -14.33 -7.91
CA ASN A 89 6.44 -15.64 -8.15
C ASN A 89 7.90 -15.72 -7.66
N GLU A 90 8.11 -16.14 -6.41
CA GLU A 90 9.22 -17.01 -5.97
C GLU A 90 9.23 -17.09 -4.44
N TYR A 91 9.54 -18.28 -3.93
CA TYR A 91 9.86 -18.48 -2.53
C TYR A 91 11.20 -17.78 -2.28
N PHE A 92 11.17 -16.56 -1.75
CA PHE A 92 12.40 -15.84 -1.46
C PHE A 92 13.13 -16.56 -0.33
N SER A 93 14.22 -17.26 -0.64
CA SER A 93 15.15 -17.78 0.38
C SER A 93 15.66 -16.67 1.30
N ASN A 94 15.65 -15.42 0.81
CA ASN A 94 15.95 -14.22 1.57
C ASN A 94 14.84 -13.82 2.55
N LEU A 95 13.57 -14.21 2.35
CA LEU A 95 12.49 -13.95 3.31
C LEU A 95 12.71 -14.73 4.62
N ASP A 96 13.07 -16.02 4.52
CA ASP A 96 13.34 -16.84 5.70
C ASP A 96 14.56 -16.30 6.45
N LYS A 97 15.62 -15.93 5.73
CA LYS A 97 16.80 -15.27 6.33
C LYS A 97 16.45 -13.94 6.99
N SER A 98 15.66 -13.09 6.33
CA SER A 98 15.22 -11.79 6.87
C SER A 98 14.38 -11.96 8.13
N THR A 99 13.48 -12.94 8.12
CA THR A 99 12.62 -13.30 9.26
C THR A 99 13.46 -13.76 10.45
N MET A 100 14.43 -14.65 10.21
CA MET A 100 15.35 -15.10 11.24
C MET A 100 16.22 -13.97 11.79
N MET A 101 16.68 -13.05 10.94
CA MET A 101 17.49 -11.93 11.36
C MET A 101 16.69 -10.91 12.19
N CYS A 102 15.43 -10.68 11.84
CA CYS A 102 14.50 -9.87 12.65
C CYS A 102 14.41 -10.42 14.09
N ILE A 103 14.11 -11.71 14.23
CA ILE A 103 13.96 -12.37 15.54
C ILE A 103 15.28 -12.32 16.33
N ARG A 104 16.41 -12.62 15.68
CA ARG A 104 17.73 -12.59 16.33
C ARG A 104 18.14 -11.20 16.81
N SER A 105 17.66 -10.15 16.15
CA SER A 105 17.91 -8.76 16.51
C SER A 105 16.89 -8.21 17.52
N GLY A 106 16.07 -9.07 18.13
CA GLY A 106 15.08 -8.68 19.13
C GLY A 106 13.75 -8.17 18.55
N GLY A 107 13.55 -8.23 17.23
CA GLY A 107 12.31 -7.78 16.58
C GLY A 107 11.19 -8.83 16.58
N ASP A 108 9.95 -8.36 16.51
CA ASP A 108 8.76 -9.19 16.30
C ASP A 108 8.40 -9.26 14.81
N VAL A 109 8.03 -10.45 14.32
CA VAL A 109 7.61 -10.62 12.93
C VAL A 109 6.09 -10.42 12.81
N ILE A 110 5.66 -9.46 11.99
CA ILE A 110 4.24 -9.12 11.78
C ILE A 110 3.83 -9.47 10.34
N PRO A 111 2.92 -10.44 10.16
CA PRO A 111 2.34 -10.73 8.85
C PRO A 111 1.28 -9.69 8.46
N ASN A 112 1.37 -9.15 7.25
CA ASN A 112 0.33 -8.31 6.65
C ASN A 112 -0.75 -9.17 5.98
N THR A 113 -1.51 -9.92 6.78
CA THR A 113 -2.57 -10.81 6.29
C THR A 113 -3.71 -10.05 5.60
N ARG A 114 -3.92 -8.79 5.99
CA ARG A 114 -4.99 -7.93 5.45
C ARG A 114 -4.60 -7.16 4.19
N ARG A 115 -3.35 -7.28 3.72
CA ARG A 115 -2.80 -6.59 2.55
C ARG A 115 -3.12 -5.09 2.57
N VAL A 116 -2.77 -4.45 3.69
CA VAL A 116 -2.97 -2.99 3.84
C VAL A 116 -2.24 -2.27 2.70
N PRO A 117 -2.88 -1.35 1.95
CA PRO A 117 -2.32 -0.76 0.73
C PRO A 117 -0.96 -0.07 0.91
N ASP A 118 -0.78 0.64 2.02
CA ASP A 118 0.48 1.35 2.35
C ASP A 118 1.62 0.38 2.74
N TYR A 119 1.31 -0.92 2.83
CA TYR A 119 2.22 -1.96 3.26
C TYR A 119 2.31 -3.06 2.18
N PRO A 120 3.10 -2.86 1.10
CA PRO A 120 3.16 -3.79 -0.03
C PRO A 120 3.83 -5.15 0.29
N GLY A 121 4.62 -5.24 1.35
CA GLY A 121 5.16 -6.50 1.89
C GLY A 121 4.12 -7.42 2.50
N ARG A 122 4.40 -8.72 2.44
CA ARG A 122 3.61 -9.76 3.11
C ARG A 122 3.96 -9.89 4.59
N VAL A 123 5.19 -9.58 4.95
CA VAL A 123 5.75 -9.73 6.29
C VAL A 123 6.61 -8.52 6.59
N TYR A 124 6.56 -8.07 7.84
CA TYR A 124 7.33 -6.95 8.36
C TYR A 124 8.05 -7.35 9.63
N CYS A 125 9.20 -6.73 9.87
CA CYS A 125 9.83 -6.74 11.17
C CYS A 125 9.36 -5.51 11.95
N LYS A 126 8.88 -5.73 13.16
CA LYS A 126 8.67 -4.70 14.17
C LYS A 126 9.94 -4.67 15.05
N PRO A 127 10.76 -3.63 14.94
CA PRO A 127 11.97 -3.50 15.73
C PRO A 127 11.64 -3.33 17.22
N ASP A 128 12.54 -3.78 18.09
CA ASP A 128 12.51 -3.38 19.48
C ASP A 128 13.07 -1.96 19.61
N LEU A 129 12.18 -1.01 19.86
CA LEU A 129 12.54 0.41 19.94
C LEU A 129 13.32 0.77 21.22
N SER A 130 13.51 -0.18 22.14
CA SER A 130 14.40 0.01 23.30
C SER A 130 15.88 -0.17 22.94
N LEU A 131 16.19 -0.83 21.81
CA LEU A 131 17.53 -1.06 21.27
C LEU A 131 17.85 -0.01 20.18
N ARG A 132 18.05 1.24 20.59
CA ARG A 132 18.45 2.34 19.68
C ARG A 132 19.95 2.57 19.68
#